data_AF-O23125-F1
#
_entry.id   AF-O23125-F1
#
_cell.length_a   1.000
_cell.length_b   1.000
_cell.length_c   1.000
_cell.angle_alpha   90.00
_cell.angle_beta   90.00
_cell.angle_gamma   90.00
#
_symmetry.space_group_name_H-M   'P 1'
#
loop_
_entity.id
_entity.type
_entity.pdbx_description
1 polymer ?
#
loop_
_entity_poly.entity_id
_entity_poly.type
_entity_poly.pdbx_seq_one_letter_code
_entity_poly.pdbx_strand_id
1 'polypeptide(L)'
;MIVKTLWTGETPKAESVKETMESYFKALLGFLLCCHGSTLGAGPTLSSIVHGSVKQIVDSSFRLFQGSVSLYDGSYEKGEKPSISQLSGAVLEACSSFKKVPTTNLIAIGSAISQVSVIMKDVLNEMKKVKPACPSSEGEASGDDFSPEQIEVAKMVADIVYEAMTVIIVIRVITRMMEKENSNENSVFVESLEKLLKLCQRSGVVIEELGTCVYHPPLKIDKITQTVKILEGNLDEVEAQVEYMKRSSNAFPGVCRKLRDAIKLMEVGLEKRKDLNQILISRQNTLYNALQISEQPSKQDTIGSMFGFLCIYMRNRHVSYKLKTASPFPKFIFR
;
A
#
# COMPACT_ATOMS: atom_id res chain seq x y z
N MET A 1 16.17 16.26 -29.42
CA MET A 1 14.74 16.48 -29.10
C MET A 1 14.26 17.72 -29.83
N ILE A 2 13.58 17.52 -30.96
CA ILE A 2 13.36 18.53 -32.02
C ILE A 2 12.49 19.71 -31.54
N VAL A 3 11.55 19.47 -30.63
CA VAL A 3 10.71 20.53 -30.04
C VAL A 3 11.54 21.45 -29.14
N LYS A 4 12.44 20.92 -28.30
CA LYS A 4 13.30 21.76 -27.42
C LYS A 4 14.19 22.70 -28.24
N THR A 5 14.74 22.20 -29.34
CA THR A 5 15.64 22.96 -30.21
C THR A 5 14.93 24.09 -30.97
N LEU A 6 13.59 24.09 -31.01
CA LEU A 6 12.81 25.17 -31.59
C LEU A 6 12.71 26.41 -30.67
N TRP A 7 12.79 26.21 -29.37
CA TRP A 7 12.61 27.26 -28.36
C TRP A 7 13.95 27.78 -27.85
N THR A 8 14.64 28.59 -28.67
CA THR A 8 16.00 29.13 -28.39
C THR A 8 16.03 30.51 -27.71
N GLY A 9 14.92 30.91 -27.06
CA GLY A 9 14.81 32.18 -26.31
C GLY A 9 13.91 33.23 -26.97
N GLU A 10 13.73 33.16 -28.29
CA GLU A 10 12.73 33.93 -29.03
C GLU A 10 11.48 33.07 -29.31
N THR A 11 10.35 33.73 -29.56
CA THR A 11 9.12 33.03 -29.94
C THR A 11 9.25 32.52 -31.38
N PRO A 12 9.18 31.20 -31.63
CA PRO A 12 9.34 30.63 -32.95
C PRO A 12 8.17 31.00 -33.88
N LYS A 13 8.39 30.91 -35.19
CA LYS A 13 7.32 31.10 -36.20
C LYS A 13 6.26 30.00 -36.07
N ALA A 14 5.00 30.36 -36.31
CA ALA A 14 3.85 29.45 -36.24
C ALA A 14 4.05 28.17 -37.07
N GLU A 15 4.48 28.34 -38.34
CA GLU A 15 4.68 27.21 -39.25
C GLU A 15 5.79 26.27 -38.74
N SER A 16 6.88 26.81 -38.20
CA SER A 16 7.96 26.01 -37.64
C SER A 16 7.54 25.21 -36.41
N VAL A 17 6.65 25.78 -35.57
CA VAL A 17 6.03 25.05 -34.44
C VAL A 17 5.16 23.93 -34.95
N LYS A 18 4.27 24.21 -35.90
CA LYS A 18 3.36 23.24 -36.51
C LYS A 18 4.12 22.08 -37.17
N GLU A 19 5.05 22.36 -38.08
CA GLU A 19 5.86 21.35 -38.77
C GLU A 19 6.64 20.47 -37.79
N THR A 20 7.22 21.08 -36.75
CA THR A 20 7.96 20.36 -35.71
C THR A 20 7.05 19.43 -34.91
N MET A 21 5.85 19.90 -34.54
CA MET A 21 4.87 19.10 -33.79
C MET A 21 4.30 17.97 -34.65
N GLU A 22 3.99 18.22 -35.91
CA GLU A 22 3.53 17.20 -36.86
C GLU A 22 4.59 16.11 -37.06
N SER A 23 5.86 16.50 -37.24
CA SER A 23 6.98 15.57 -37.37
C SER A 23 7.15 14.70 -36.12
N TYR A 24 7.10 15.32 -34.93
CA TYR A 24 7.13 14.58 -33.67
C TYR A 24 5.94 13.62 -33.54
N PHE A 25 4.72 14.09 -33.85
CA PHE A 25 3.52 13.27 -33.73
C PHE A 25 3.56 12.05 -34.65
N LYS A 26 4.05 12.20 -35.88
CA LYS A 26 4.29 11.07 -36.80
C LYS A 26 5.31 10.07 -36.23
N ALA A 27 6.40 10.56 -35.62
CA ALA A 27 7.38 9.70 -34.96
C ALA A 27 6.78 8.95 -33.77
N LEU A 28 5.97 9.63 -32.95
CA LEU A 28 5.23 9.02 -31.84
C LEU A 28 4.25 7.96 -32.32
N LEU A 29 3.50 8.23 -33.39
CA LEU A 29 2.58 7.27 -33.99
C LEU A 29 3.32 6.04 -34.52
N GLY A 30 4.44 6.22 -35.22
CA GLY A 30 5.30 5.12 -35.65
C GLY A 30 5.79 4.28 -34.48
N PHE A 31 6.22 4.93 -33.39
CA PHE A 31 6.61 4.24 -32.16
C PHE A 31 5.46 3.42 -31.56
N LEU A 32 4.24 3.99 -31.47
CA LEU A 32 3.07 3.27 -30.97
C LEU A 32 2.73 2.03 -31.80
N LEU A 33 2.78 2.14 -33.13
CA LEU A 33 2.56 1.01 -34.04
C LEU A 33 3.61 -0.08 -33.83
N CYS A 34 4.89 0.30 -33.69
CA CYS A 34 5.96 -0.65 -33.37
C CYS A 34 5.70 -1.36 -32.03
N CYS A 35 5.36 -0.62 -30.97
CA CYS A 35 5.06 -1.22 -29.67
C CYS A 35 3.85 -2.15 -29.72
N HIS A 36 2.80 -1.79 -30.46
CA HIS A 36 1.64 -2.65 -30.66
C HIS A 36 2.05 -3.95 -31.35
N GLY A 37 2.78 -3.87 -32.47
CA GLY A 37 3.27 -5.06 -33.17
C GLY A 37 4.16 -5.95 -32.30
N SER A 38 5.07 -5.35 -31.50
CA SER A 38 5.97 -6.09 -30.62
C SER A 38 5.31 -6.71 -29.39
N THR A 39 4.11 -6.29 -29.00
CA THR A 39 3.39 -6.85 -27.85
C THR A 39 2.45 -8.00 -28.24
N LEU A 40 2.16 -8.18 -29.53
CA LEU A 40 1.38 -9.31 -30.01
C LEU A 40 2.10 -10.63 -29.69
N GLY A 41 1.50 -11.46 -28.85
CA GLY A 41 2.07 -12.74 -28.43
C GLY A 41 3.20 -12.65 -27.39
N ALA A 42 3.58 -11.45 -26.95
CA ALA A 42 4.69 -11.23 -26.01
C ALA A 42 4.39 -11.66 -24.57
N GLY A 43 3.19 -12.17 -24.29
CA GLY A 43 2.71 -12.53 -22.95
C GLY A 43 2.11 -11.35 -22.18
N PRO A 44 1.19 -11.62 -21.24
CA PRO A 44 0.38 -10.57 -20.61
C PRO A 44 1.18 -9.66 -19.68
N THR A 45 2.16 -10.19 -18.94
CA THR A 45 2.96 -9.36 -18.02
C THR A 45 3.84 -8.36 -18.78
N LEU A 46 4.61 -8.81 -19.78
CA LEU A 46 5.41 -7.90 -20.61
C LEU A 46 4.53 -6.89 -21.34
N SER A 47 3.42 -7.33 -21.93
CA SER A 47 2.48 -6.43 -22.61
C SER A 47 1.96 -5.33 -21.68
N SER A 48 1.63 -5.68 -20.43
CA SER A 48 1.19 -4.71 -19.42
C SER A 48 2.30 -3.70 -19.08
N ILE A 49 3.55 -4.14 -18.94
CA ILE A 49 4.69 -3.25 -18.63
C ILE A 49 4.96 -2.31 -19.80
N VAL A 50 5.03 -2.84 -21.02
CA VAL A 50 5.22 -2.04 -22.24
C VAL A 50 4.12 -1.00 -22.37
N HIS A 51 2.85 -1.41 -22.20
CA HIS A 51 1.72 -0.50 -22.28
C HIS A 51 1.80 0.63 -21.24
N GLY A 52 2.17 0.31 -20.00
CA GLY A 52 2.38 1.30 -18.94
C GLY A 52 3.48 2.31 -19.29
N SER A 53 4.63 1.85 -19.80
CA SER A 53 5.73 2.73 -20.20
C SER A 53 5.41 3.55 -21.45
N VAL A 54 4.71 2.98 -22.43
CA VAL A 54 4.22 3.69 -23.62
C VAL A 54 3.24 4.80 -23.20
N LYS A 55 2.32 4.51 -22.28
CA LYS A 55 1.40 5.50 -21.73
C LYS A 55 2.15 6.68 -21.11
N GLN A 56 3.22 6.45 -20.35
CA GLN A 56 4.04 7.54 -19.79
C GLN A 56 4.71 8.40 -20.88
N ILE A 57 5.20 7.79 -21.96
CA ILE A 57 5.77 8.52 -23.11
C ILE A 57 4.68 9.37 -23.79
N VAL A 58 3.49 8.81 -23.99
CA VAL A 58 2.36 9.53 -24.59
C VAL A 58 1.90 10.68 -23.69
N ASP A 59 1.68 10.43 -22.40
CA ASP A 59 1.24 11.44 -21.43
C ASP A 59 2.24 12.60 -21.33
N SER A 60 3.55 12.31 -21.28
CA SER A 60 4.60 13.33 -21.25
C SER A 60 4.72 14.08 -22.58
N SER A 61 4.59 13.39 -23.72
CA SER A 61 4.58 14.01 -25.05
C SER A 61 3.39 14.95 -25.23
N PHE A 62 2.21 14.54 -24.76
CA PHE A 62 1.00 15.36 -24.82
C PHE A 62 1.13 16.62 -23.97
N ARG A 63 1.67 16.50 -22.75
CA ARG A 63 2.00 17.68 -21.90
C ARG A 63 2.98 18.63 -22.57
N LEU A 64 4.00 18.09 -23.26
CA LEU A 64 4.93 18.91 -24.05
C LEU A 64 4.21 19.67 -25.16
N PHE A 65 3.30 19.01 -25.88
CA PHE A 65 2.52 19.66 -26.92
C PHE A 65 1.62 20.76 -26.38
N GLN A 66 0.84 20.47 -25.35
CA GLN A 66 0.00 21.46 -24.68
C GLN A 66 0.82 22.66 -24.21
N GLY A 67 1.93 22.41 -23.51
CA GLY A 67 2.81 23.47 -23.05
C GLY A 67 3.43 24.30 -24.18
N SER A 68 3.71 23.68 -25.34
CA SER A 68 4.22 24.39 -26.52
C SER A 68 3.15 25.30 -27.15
N VAL A 69 1.90 24.84 -27.22
CA VAL A 69 0.78 25.67 -27.72
C VAL A 69 0.49 26.82 -26.76
N SER A 70 0.36 26.55 -25.46
CA SER A 70 0.14 27.59 -24.44
C SER A 70 1.25 28.63 -24.42
N LEU A 71 2.51 28.21 -24.57
CA LEU A 71 3.64 29.14 -24.63
C LEU A 71 3.61 30.01 -25.90
N TYR A 72 3.18 29.44 -27.03
CA TYR A 72 3.05 30.16 -28.31
C TYR A 72 1.91 31.18 -28.30
N ASP A 73 0.74 30.77 -27.82
CA ASP A 73 -0.48 31.57 -27.76
C ASP A 73 -0.49 32.55 -26.57
N GLY A 74 0.44 32.39 -25.62
CA GLY A 74 0.46 33.17 -24.38
C GLY A 74 -0.70 32.82 -23.42
N SER A 75 -1.41 31.72 -23.67
CA SER A 75 -2.53 31.23 -22.88
C SER A 75 -2.03 30.38 -21.71
N TYR A 76 -1.59 31.06 -20.65
CA TYR A 76 -1.25 30.44 -19.35
C TYR A 76 -1.53 31.40 -18.20
N GLU A 77 -1.87 30.85 -17.03
CA GLU A 77 -2.12 31.65 -15.83
C GLU A 77 -0.84 32.30 -15.29
N LYS A 78 -1.00 33.39 -14.54
CA LYS A 78 0.13 34.15 -13.99
C LYS A 78 0.89 33.29 -12.98
N GLY A 79 2.10 32.86 -13.36
CA GLY A 79 2.95 31.99 -12.54
C GLY A 79 3.04 30.54 -13.03
N GLU A 80 2.18 30.15 -13.99
CA GLU A 80 2.12 28.79 -14.53
C GLU A 80 2.73 28.69 -15.93
N LYS A 81 3.68 29.58 -16.26
CA LYS A 81 4.32 29.60 -17.57
C LYS A 81 4.98 28.23 -17.86
N PRO A 82 4.55 27.50 -18.91
CA PRO A 82 5.12 26.20 -19.22
C PRO A 82 6.61 26.29 -19.52
N SER A 83 7.40 25.39 -18.93
CA SER A 83 8.83 25.28 -19.22
C SER A 83 9.07 24.16 -20.23
N ILE A 84 9.38 24.54 -21.47
CA ILE A 84 9.72 23.58 -22.54
C ILE A 84 10.91 22.71 -22.11
N SER A 85 11.88 23.27 -21.39
CA SER A 85 13.02 22.49 -20.90
C SER A 85 12.57 21.37 -19.94
N GLN A 86 11.69 21.66 -18.98
CA GLN A 86 11.18 20.65 -18.05
C GLN A 86 10.29 19.61 -18.74
N LEU A 87 9.35 20.06 -19.58
CA LEU A 87 8.47 19.17 -20.34
C LEU A 87 9.28 18.25 -21.26
N SER A 88 10.31 18.80 -21.90
CA SER A 88 11.22 18.03 -22.73
C SER A 88 12.05 17.02 -21.93
N GLY A 89 12.46 17.39 -20.72
CA GLY A 89 13.13 16.50 -19.78
C GLY A 89 12.25 15.31 -19.38
N ALA A 90 10.97 15.55 -19.08
CA ALA A 90 10.03 14.49 -18.71
C ALA A 90 9.85 13.44 -19.82
N VAL A 91 9.77 13.87 -21.08
CA VAL A 91 9.73 12.95 -22.23
C VAL A 91 11.02 12.14 -22.34
N LEU A 92 12.20 12.78 -22.20
CA LEU A 92 13.49 12.10 -22.26
C LEU A 92 13.64 11.06 -21.14
N GLU A 93 13.16 11.39 -19.95
CA GLU A 93 13.13 10.48 -18.80
C GLU A 93 12.21 9.28 -19.06
N ALA A 94 11.00 9.52 -19.60
CA ALA A 94 10.08 8.45 -19.98
C ALA A 94 10.70 7.52 -21.04
N CYS A 95 11.33 8.08 -22.07
CA CYS A 95 12.07 7.31 -23.08
C CYS A 95 13.25 6.53 -22.49
N SER A 96 13.97 7.12 -21.54
CA SER A 96 15.11 6.45 -20.87
C SER A 96 14.64 5.32 -19.96
N SER A 97 13.49 5.48 -19.31
CA SER A 97 12.84 4.43 -18.53
C SER A 97 12.32 3.30 -19.41
N PHE A 98 11.77 3.61 -20.58
CA PHE A 98 11.32 2.61 -21.56
C PHE A 98 12.45 1.68 -22.01
N LYS A 99 13.68 2.17 -22.13
CA LYS A 99 14.86 1.33 -22.46
C LYS A 99 15.17 0.25 -21.42
N LYS A 100 14.65 0.39 -20.20
CA LYS A 100 14.81 -0.59 -19.11
C LYS A 100 13.68 -1.61 -19.06
N VAL A 101 12.67 -1.48 -19.93
CA VAL A 101 11.57 -2.45 -20.01
C VAL A 101 12.14 -3.82 -20.39
N PRO A 102 11.68 -4.91 -19.73
CA PRO A 102 12.11 -6.27 -20.06
C PRO A 102 11.92 -6.60 -21.54
N THR A 103 12.82 -7.41 -22.10
CA THR A 103 12.76 -7.81 -23.52
C THR A 103 11.94 -9.07 -23.76
N THR A 104 11.65 -9.85 -22.71
CA THR A 104 10.84 -11.08 -22.78
C THR A 104 9.85 -11.15 -21.62
N ASN A 105 8.77 -11.91 -21.79
CA ASN A 105 7.78 -12.11 -20.74
C ASN A 105 8.37 -12.73 -19.48
N LEU A 106 9.34 -13.61 -19.66
CA LEU A 106 9.97 -14.32 -18.58
C LEU A 106 10.76 -13.37 -17.65
N ILE A 107 11.56 -12.48 -18.23
CA ILE A 107 12.27 -11.43 -17.50
C ILE A 107 11.26 -10.48 -16.83
N ALA A 108 10.15 -10.18 -17.52
CA ALA A 108 9.07 -9.36 -16.96
C ALA A 108 8.44 -10.00 -15.72
N ILE A 109 8.12 -11.29 -15.77
CA ILE A 109 7.59 -12.05 -14.64
C ILE A 109 8.58 -12.08 -13.48
N GLY A 110 9.84 -12.43 -13.72
CA GLY A 110 10.87 -12.45 -12.68
C GLY A 110 11.08 -11.08 -12.02
N SER A 111 10.95 -9.99 -12.80
CA SER A 111 11.00 -8.62 -12.29
C SER A 111 9.77 -8.29 -11.44
N ALA A 112 8.57 -8.67 -11.88
CA ALA A 112 7.33 -8.46 -11.13
C ALA A 112 7.30 -9.25 -9.81
N ILE A 113 7.78 -10.49 -9.78
CA ILE A 113 7.96 -11.27 -8.54
C ILE A 113 8.94 -10.55 -7.59
N SER A 114 10.00 -9.94 -8.13
CA SER A 114 10.95 -9.17 -7.32
C SER A 114 10.29 -7.96 -6.66
N GLN A 115 9.33 -7.31 -7.32
CA GLN A 115 8.62 -6.17 -6.75
C GLN A 115 7.70 -6.55 -5.60
N VAL A 116 7.12 -7.75 -5.61
CA VAL A 116 6.37 -8.27 -4.46
C VAL A 116 7.24 -8.31 -3.20
N SER A 117 8.51 -8.72 -3.33
CA SER A 117 9.45 -8.73 -2.21
C SER A 117 9.79 -7.31 -1.72
N VAL A 118 9.76 -6.29 -2.58
CA VAL A 118 9.95 -4.89 -2.18
C VAL A 118 8.77 -4.41 -1.34
N ILE A 119 7.53 -4.66 -1.78
CA ILE A 119 6.31 -4.32 -1.01
C ILE A 119 6.36 -4.95 0.39
N MET A 120 6.67 -6.24 0.46
CA MET A 120 6.77 -6.94 1.76
C MET A 120 7.91 -6.37 2.62
N LYS A 121 9.03 -5.95 2.03
CA LYS A 121 10.13 -5.31 2.75
C LYS A 121 9.70 -3.98 3.38
N ASP A 122 8.92 -3.19 2.65
CA ASP A 122 8.42 -1.92 3.14
C ASP A 122 7.49 -2.15 4.34
N VAL A 123 6.56 -3.11 4.25
CA VAL A 123 5.73 -3.52 5.40
C VAL A 123 6.58 -3.97 6.58
N LEU A 124 7.60 -4.81 6.36
CA LEU A 124 8.50 -5.26 7.43
C LEU A 124 9.22 -4.09 8.10
N ASN A 125 9.66 -3.11 7.32
CA ASN A 125 10.30 -1.90 7.85
C ASN A 125 9.32 -1.06 8.67
N GLU A 126 8.07 -0.93 8.24
CA GLU A 126 7.03 -0.26 9.02
C GLU A 126 6.74 -1.00 10.34
N MET A 127 6.60 -2.33 10.32
CA MET A 127 6.39 -3.13 11.54
C MET A 127 7.54 -3.00 12.55
N LYS A 128 8.79 -2.82 12.09
CA LYS A 128 9.95 -2.57 12.96
C LYS A 128 9.95 -1.20 13.63
N LYS A 129 9.20 -0.23 13.09
CA LYS A 129 9.05 1.09 13.71
C LYS A 129 8.04 1.09 14.85
N VAL A 130 7.15 0.08 14.92
CA VAL A 130 6.21 -0.08 16.03
C VAL A 130 6.98 -0.40 17.31
N LYS A 131 7.08 0.60 18.19
CA LYS A 131 7.83 0.54 19.46
C LYS A 131 6.92 0.87 20.64
N PRO A 132 7.24 0.36 21.84
CA PRO A 132 6.56 0.78 23.07
C PRO A 132 6.77 2.27 23.33
N ALA A 133 5.75 2.91 23.90
CA ALA A 133 5.86 4.26 24.43
C ALA A 133 7.00 4.32 25.45
N CYS A 134 8.01 5.17 25.22
CA CYS A 134 9.08 5.39 26.18
C CYS A 134 8.52 6.12 27.42
N PRO A 135 8.70 5.61 28.64
CA PRO A 135 8.58 6.44 29.82
C PRO A 135 9.86 7.32 29.88
N SER A 136 9.70 8.63 29.69
CA SER A 136 10.71 9.70 29.75
C SER A 136 11.57 9.95 28.50
N SER A 137 11.27 11.03 27.79
CA SER A 137 12.12 12.23 27.73
C SER A 137 11.35 13.35 27.02
N GLU A 138 11.38 14.56 27.59
CA GLU A 138 10.92 15.77 26.91
C GLU A 138 11.66 15.92 25.56
N GLY A 139 10.93 15.90 24.44
CA GLY A 139 11.53 16.16 23.12
C GLY A 139 10.80 15.47 21.97
N GLU A 140 9.95 16.25 21.31
CA GLU A 140 9.30 15.99 20.00
C GLU A 140 8.31 14.82 19.93
N ALA A 141 7.04 15.16 20.09
CA ALA A 141 5.90 14.28 19.91
C ALA A 141 5.77 13.81 18.44
N SER A 142 6.34 12.64 18.13
CA SER A 142 5.82 11.78 17.08
C SER A 142 4.70 10.95 17.69
N GLY A 143 3.49 11.51 17.69
CA GLY A 143 2.32 10.95 18.37
C GLY A 143 1.70 9.74 17.68
N ASP A 144 2.28 8.56 17.89
CA ASP A 144 1.59 7.28 17.75
C ASP A 144 2.05 6.35 18.90
N ASP A 145 1.44 6.54 20.08
CA ASP A 145 1.62 5.62 21.19
C ASP A 145 0.86 4.33 20.88
N PHE A 146 1.58 3.28 20.48
CA PHE A 146 1.00 1.96 20.23
C PHE A 146 0.65 1.26 21.55
N SER A 147 -0.53 0.64 21.59
CA SER A 147 -0.91 -0.23 22.71
C SER A 147 -0.01 -1.48 22.79
N PRO A 148 0.19 -2.07 23.99
CA PRO A 148 0.92 -3.33 24.15
C PRO A 148 0.42 -4.42 23.21
N GLU A 149 -0.89 -4.47 22.99
CA GLU A 149 -1.55 -5.41 22.08
C GLU A 149 -1.16 -5.17 20.63
N GLN A 150 -1.11 -3.90 20.17
CA GLN A 150 -0.65 -3.55 18.83
C GLN A 150 0.81 -3.92 18.62
N ILE A 151 1.67 -3.72 19.61
CA ILE A 151 3.09 -4.06 19.52
C ILE A 151 3.29 -5.57 19.41
N GLU A 152 2.53 -6.37 20.15
CA GLU A 152 2.60 -7.82 20.08
C GLU A 152 2.10 -8.34 18.71
N VAL A 153 0.99 -7.78 18.21
CA VAL A 153 0.46 -8.08 16.87
C VAL A 153 1.46 -7.67 15.79
N ALA A 154 2.08 -6.49 15.89
CA ALA A 154 3.08 -6.00 14.94
C ALA A 154 4.29 -6.94 14.81
N LYS A 155 4.75 -7.52 15.93
CA LYS A 155 5.85 -8.50 15.93
C LYS A 155 5.48 -9.76 15.16
N MET A 156 4.31 -10.33 15.42
CA MET A 156 3.86 -11.53 14.68
C MET A 156 3.63 -11.23 13.20
N VAL A 157 3.12 -10.05 12.86
CA VAL A 157 3.01 -9.60 11.46
C VAL A 157 4.40 -9.48 10.83
N ALA A 158 5.39 -8.93 11.53
CA ALA A 158 6.77 -8.85 11.05
C ALA A 158 7.37 -10.24 10.75
N ASP A 159 7.12 -11.22 11.62
CA ASP A 159 7.59 -12.60 11.42
C ASP A 159 6.92 -13.25 10.18
N ILE A 160 5.60 -13.09 10.03
CA ILE A 160 4.86 -13.53 8.82
C ILE A 160 5.44 -12.88 7.56
N VAL A 161 5.64 -11.55 7.59
CA VAL A 161 6.16 -10.81 6.43
C VAL A 161 7.56 -11.31 6.07
N TYR A 162 8.43 -11.54 7.05
CA TYR A 162 9.78 -12.04 6.82
C TYR A 162 9.80 -13.44 6.18
N GLU A 163 8.98 -14.36 6.68
CA GLU A 163 8.91 -15.71 6.12
C GLU A 163 8.27 -15.70 4.71
N ALA A 164 7.24 -14.87 4.48
CA ALA A 164 6.64 -14.70 3.16
C ALA A 164 7.62 -14.09 2.14
N MET A 165 8.43 -13.10 2.55
CA MET A 165 9.52 -12.60 1.72
C MET A 165 10.48 -13.70 1.31
N THR A 166 10.80 -14.62 2.24
CA THR A 166 11.70 -15.74 1.98
C THR A 166 11.09 -16.71 0.96
N VAL A 167 9.78 -16.98 1.02
CA VAL A 167 9.05 -17.74 -0.01
C VAL A 167 9.19 -17.08 -1.38
N ILE A 168 8.93 -15.76 -1.49
CA ILE A 168 9.08 -15.01 -2.75
C ILE A 168 10.52 -15.06 -3.29
N ILE A 169 11.52 -14.98 -2.41
CA ILE A 169 12.93 -15.09 -2.79
C ILE A 169 13.22 -16.46 -3.41
N VAL A 170 12.72 -17.55 -2.81
CA VAL A 170 12.91 -18.90 -3.37
C VAL A 170 12.15 -19.06 -4.70
N ILE A 171 10.92 -18.55 -4.81
CA ILE A 171 10.16 -18.55 -6.08
C ILE A 171 10.92 -17.80 -7.18
N ARG A 172 11.55 -16.67 -6.86
CA ARG A 172 12.39 -15.93 -7.80
C ARG A 172 13.60 -16.75 -8.26
N VAL A 173 14.23 -17.52 -7.36
CA VAL A 173 15.32 -18.44 -7.71
C VAL A 173 14.82 -19.55 -8.63
N ILE A 174 13.66 -20.15 -8.33
CA ILE A 174 13.00 -21.14 -9.20
C ILE A 174 12.76 -20.55 -10.59
N THR A 175 12.13 -19.38 -10.66
CA THR A 175 11.84 -18.69 -11.93
C THR A 175 13.11 -18.47 -12.74
N ARG A 176 14.21 -18.04 -12.12
CA ARG A 176 15.53 -17.84 -12.77
C ARG A 176 16.17 -19.13 -13.28
N MET A 177 16.09 -20.21 -12.50
CA MET A 177 16.58 -21.51 -12.93
C MET A 177 15.82 -21.95 -14.20
N MET A 178 14.53 -21.68 -14.23
CA MET A 178 13.67 -22.02 -15.35
C MET A 178 13.96 -21.21 -16.63
N GLU A 179 14.49 -19.98 -16.54
CA GLU A 179 14.95 -19.21 -17.71
C GLU A 179 16.14 -19.86 -18.40
N LYS A 180 17.03 -20.51 -17.64
CA LYS A 180 18.23 -21.14 -18.17
C LYS A 180 17.95 -22.49 -18.83
N GLU A 181 16.94 -23.21 -18.34
CA GLU A 181 16.64 -24.59 -18.75
C GLU A 181 15.74 -24.68 -19.99
N ASN A 182 14.92 -23.65 -20.29
CA ASN A 182 13.92 -23.71 -21.35
C ASN A 182 14.12 -22.61 -22.40
N SER A 183 15.14 -22.75 -23.25
CA SER A 183 15.39 -21.85 -24.39
C SER A 183 14.29 -21.87 -25.47
N ASN A 184 13.39 -22.85 -25.43
CA ASN A 184 12.17 -22.88 -26.23
C ASN A 184 10.98 -22.48 -25.36
N GLU A 185 10.40 -21.30 -25.64
CA GLU A 185 9.23 -20.73 -24.99
C GLU A 185 7.99 -21.63 -25.18
N ASN A 186 7.85 -22.66 -24.34
CA ASN A 186 6.64 -23.48 -24.31
C ASN A 186 5.50 -22.64 -23.68
N SER A 187 4.41 -22.42 -24.43
CA SER A 187 3.28 -21.57 -24.00
C SER A 187 2.67 -22.01 -22.66
N VAL A 188 2.59 -23.32 -22.41
CA VAL A 188 2.06 -23.91 -21.15
C VAL A 188 2.92 -23.55 -19.94
N PHE A 189 4.23 -23.45 -20.15
CA PHE A 189 5.19 -23.08 -19.11
C PHE A 189 5.05 -21.60 -18.75
N VAL A 190 4.96 -20.73 -19.75
CA VAL A 190 4.77 -19.29 -19.53
C VAL A 190 3.45 -19.02 -18.80
N GLU A 191 2.38 -19.73 -19.19
CA GLU A 191 1.09 -19.66 -18.50
C GLU A 191 1.18 -20.06 -17.02
N SER A 192 1.94 -21.11 -16.70
CA SER A 192 2.17 -21.56 -15.33
C SER A 192 2.91 -20.51 -14.49
N LEU A 193 3.88 -19.82 -15.07
CA LEU A 193 4.61 -18.73 -14.42
C LEU A 193 3.75 -17.48 -14.24
N GLU A 194 2.89 -17.16 -15.21
CA GLU A 194 1.91 -16.08 -15.08
C GLU A 194 0.92 -16.33 -13.94
N LYS A 195 0.47 -17.57 -13.80
CA LYS A 195 -0.38 -17.97 -12.67
C LYS A 195 0.36 -17.85 -11.34
N LEU A 196 1.61 -18.33 -11.28
CA LEU A 196 2.45 -18.19 -10.08
C LEU A 196 2.69 -16.72 -9.70
N LEU A 197 2.96 -15.85 -10.68
CA LEU A 197 3.10 -14.41 -10.46
C LEU A 197 1.84 -13.81 -9.84
N LYS A 198 0.66 -14.13 -10.37
CA LYS A 198 -0.62 -13.63 -9.83
C LYS A 198 -0.82 -14.02 -8.38
N LEU A 199 -0.44 -15.25 -8.01
CA LEU A 199 -0.48 -15.71 -6.62
C LEU A 199 0.49 -14.91 -5.74
N CYS A 200 1.74 -14.70 -6.18
CA CYS A 200 2.70 -13.86 -5.48
C CYS A 200 2.17 -12.42 -5.27
N GLN A 201 1.58 -11.82 -6.30
CA GLN A 201 0.99 -10.48 -6.22
C GLN A 201 -0.19 -10.42 -5.24
N ARG A 202 -1.09 -11.41 -5.27
CA ARG A 202 -2.17 -11.55 -4.29
C ARG A 202 -1.63 -11.63 -2.86
N SER A 203 -0.61 -12.45 -2.62
CA SER A 203 0.03 -12.53 -1.30
C SER A 203 0.65 -11.20 -0.87
N GLY A 204 1.27 -10.46 -1.79
CA GLY A 204 1.78 -9.10 -1.53
C GLY A 204 0.69 -8.14 -1.04
N VAL A 205 -0.46 -8.11 -1.71
CA VAL A 205 -1.62 -7.27 -1.32
C VAL A 205 -2.17 -7.67 0.06
N VAL A 206 -2.29 -8.98 0.32
CA VAL A 206 -2.77 -9.48 1.62
C VAL A 206 -1.80 -9.13 2.75
N ILE A 207 -0.49 -9.14 2.50
CA ILE A 207 0.51 -8.73 3.48
C ILE A 207 0.48 -7.22 3.74
N GLU A 208 0.30 -6.41 2.69
CA GLU A 208 0.10 -4.97 2.85
C GLU A 208 -1.14 -4.69 3.70
N GLU A 209 -2.27 -5.34 3.40
CA GLU A 209 -3.49 -5.24 4.21
C GLU A 209 -3.25 -5.69 5.66
N LEU A 210 -2.53 -6.80 5.87
CA LEU A 210 -2.19 -7.29 7.21
C LEU A 210 -1.37 -6.25 7.99
N GLY A 211 -0.37 -5.63 7.34
CA GLY A 211 0.41 -4.53 7.91
C GLY A 211 -0.45 -3.34 8.30
N THR A 212 -1.41 -2.93 7.44
CA THR A 212 -2.31 -1.82 7.76
C THR A 212 -3.21 -2.11 8.96
N CYS A 213 -3.57 -3.36 9.22
CA CYS A 213 -4.45 -3.72 10.33
C CYS A 213 -3.87 -3.40 11.72
N VAL A 214 -2.54 -3.27 11.83
CA VAL A 214 -1.84 -2.94 13.08
C VAL A 214 -2.06 -1.48 13.49
N TYR A 215 -2.13 -0.57 12.53
CA TYR A 215 -2.17 0.88 12.76
C TYR A 215 -3.55 1.45 13.11
N HIS A 216 -4.61 0.63 13.06
CA HIS A 216 -5.98 1.11 13.28
C HIS A 216 -6.51 0.65 14.65
N PRO A 217 -6.47 1.49 15.70
CA PRO A 217 -7.13 1.20 16.96
C PRO A 217 -8.65 1.45 16.87
N PRO A 218 -9.51 0.61 17.50
CA PRO A 218 -9.16 -0.65 18.16
C PRO A 218 -8.80 -1.74 17.13
N LEU A 219 -7.89 -2.65 17.51
CA LEU A 219 -7.49 -3.77 16.66
C LEU A 219 -8.71 -4.59 16.25
N LYS A 220 -8.95 -4.68 14.94
CA LYS A 220 -10.03 -5.49 14.38
C LYS A 220 -9.58 -6.95 14.28
N ILE A 221 -9.60 -7.66 15.41
CA ILE A 221 -9.10 -9.05 15.51
C ILE A 221 -9.73 -9.95 14.43
N ASP A 222 -11.04 -9.84 14.18
CA ASP A 222 -11.71 -10.65 13.15
C ASP A 222 -11.18 -10.35 11.74
N LYS A 223 -10.89 -9.08 11.44
CA LYS A 223 -10.29 -8.69 10.16
C LYS A 223 -8.89 -9.32 10.03
N ILE A 224 -8.07 -9.21 11.07
CA ILE A 224 -6.72 -9.78 11.07
C ILE A 224 -6.77 -11.30 10.89
N THR A 225 -7.66 -11.99 11.61
CA THR A 225 -7.88 -13.44 11.44
C THR A 225 -8.28 -13.78 10.01
N GLN A 226 -9.20 -13.03 9.41
CA GLN A 226 -9.61 -13.25 8.02
C GLN A 226 -8.45 -13.04 7.04
N THR A 227 -7.68 -11.95 7.18
CA THR A 227 -6.53 -11.65 6.33
C THR A 227 -5.46 -12.74 6.41
N VAL A 228 -5.17 -13.25 7.62
CA VAL A 228 -4.22 -14.35 7.82
C VAL A 228 -4.69 -15.66 7.16
N LYS A 229 -5.98 -15.99 7.23
CA LYS A 229 -6.55 -17.16 6.54
C LYS A 229 -6.47 -17.06 5.03
N ILE A 230 -6.71 -15.87 4.47
CA ILE A 230 -6.54 -15.63 3.03
C ILE A 230 -5.07 -15.83 2.64
N LEU A 231 -4.13 -15.38 3.47
CA LEU A 231 -2.70 -15.60 3.23
C LEU A 231 -2.34 -17.09 3.24
N GLU A 232 -2.89 -17.86 4.18
CA GLU A 232 -2.70 -19.31 4.22
C GLU A 232 -3.23 -20.01 2.97
N GLY A 233 -4.46 -19.68 2.54
CA GLY A 233 -5.02 -20.23 1.31
C GLY A 233 -4.20 -19.88 0.06
N ASN A 234 -3.68 -18.65 -0.02
CA ASN A 234 -2.76 -18.26 -1.10
C ASN A 234 -1.46 -19.07 -1.04
N LEU A 235 -0.93 -19.38 0.15
CA LEU A 235 0.26 -20.22 0.31
C LEU A 235 0.01 -21.64 -0.22
N ASP A 236 -1.16 -22.23 0.09
CA ASP A 236 -1.55 -23.55 -0.42
C ASP A 236 -1.58 -23.56 -1.97
N GLU A 237 -2.17 -22.52 -2.59
CA GLU A 237 -2.20 -22.38 -4.05
C GLU A 237 -0.79 -22.19 -4.65
N VAL A 238 0.09 -21.44 -3.97
CA VAL A 238 1.49 -21.26 -4.37
C VAL A 238 2.25 -22.58 -4.33
N GLU A 239 2.08 -23.36 -3.26
CA GLU A 239 2.71 -24.68 -3.13
C GLU A 239 2.23 -25.62 -4.24
N ALA A 240 0.93 -25.72 -4.46
CA ALA A 240 0.34 -26.55 -5.51
C ALA A 240 0.81 -26.14 -6.92
N GLN A 241 0.97 -24.83 -7.17
CA GLN A 241 1.43 -24.34 -8.46
C GLN A 241 2.91 -24.65 -8.70
N VAL A 242 3.77 -24.50 -7.68
CA VAL A 242 5.20 -24.85 -7.79
C VAL A 242 5.38 -26.37 -7.94
N GLU A 243 4.59 -27.17 -7.23
CA GLU A 243 4.56 -28.63 -7.39
C GLU A 243 4.09 -29.06 -8.78
N TYR A 244 3.02 -28.43 -9.30
CA TYR A 244 2.52 -28.67 -10.66
C TYR A 244 3.59 -28.42 -11.73
N MET A 245 4.42 -27.39 -11.53
CA MET A 245 5.54 -27.09 -12.43
C MET A 245 6.63 -28.17 -12.38
N LYS A 246 6.58 -29.12 -11.43
CA LYS A 246 7.56 -30.20 -11.19
C LYS A 246 8.99 -29.69 -11.07
N ARG A 247 9.18 -28.44 -10.61
CA ARG A 247 10.51 -27.83 -10.47
C ARG A 247 10.88 -27.71 -9.01
N SER A 248 12.05 -28.24 -8.67
CA SER A 248 12.48 -28.35 -7.28
C SER A 248 13.47 -27.25 -6.91
N SER A 249 13.13 -26.45 -5.91
CA SER A 249 14.11 -26.00 -4.93
C SER A 249 13.90 -26.83 -3.67
N ASN A 250 14.94 -27.51 -3.19
CA ASN A 250 14.88 -28.25 -1.92
C ASN A 250 14.54 -27.33 -0.73
N ALA A 251 14.81 -26.03 -0.84
CA ALA A 251 14.49 -25.03 0.16
C ALA A 251 13.00 -24.67 0.19
N PHE A 252 12.26 -24.84 -0.93
CA PHE A 252 10.89 -24.34 -1.08
C PHE A 252 9.91 -24.91 -0.03
N PRO A 253 9.80 -26.24 0.16
CA PRO A 253 8.93 -26.79 1.20
C PRO A 253 9.31 -26.33 2.61
N GLY A 254 10.60 -26.08 2.85
CA GLY A 254 11.10 -25.61 4.14
C GLY A 254 10.65 -24.18 4.45
N VAL A 255 10.72 -23.27 3.47
CA VAL A 255 10.31 -21.87 3.66
C VAL A 255 8.79 -21.73 3.74
N CYS A 256 8.02 -22.55 3.00
CA CYS A 256 6.57 -22.57 3.12
C CYS A 256 6.12 -23.07 4.50
N ARG A 257 6.78 -24.11 5.04
CA ARG A 257 6.51 -24.59 6.40
C ARG A 257 6.72 -23.50 7.45
N LYS A 258 7.83 -22.76 7.37
CA LYS A 258 8.11 -21.67 8.32
C LYS A 258 7.05 -20.58 8.28
N LEU A 259 6.61 -20.17 7.07
CA LEU A 259 5.51 -19.22 6.93
C LEU A 259 4.22 -19.76 7.55
N ARG A 260 3.90 -21.04 7.32
CA ARG A 260 2.73 -21.68 7.91
C ARG A 260 2.80 -21.74 9.44
N ASP A 261 3.97 -22.01 9.99
CA ASP A 261 4.17 -22.02 11.44
C ASP A 261 4.00 -20.61 12.04
N ALA A 262 4.50 -19.57 11.36
CA ALA A 262 4.28 -18.18 11.76
C ALA A 262 2.80 -17.77 11.70
N ILE A 263 2.08 -18.20 10.65
CA ILE A 263 0.63 -18.03 10.51
C ILE A 263 -0.11 -18.67 11.70
N LYS A 264 0.19 -19.93 12.01
CA LYS A 264 -0.44 -20.65 13.14
C LYS A 264 -0.16 -19.98 14.48
N LEU A 265 1.06 -19.51 14.70
CA LEU A 265 1.42 -18.78 15.91
C LEU A 265 0.56 -17.53 16.08
N MET A 266 0.36 -16.78 14.99
CA MET A 266 -0.50 -15.61 14.95
C MET A 266 -1.96 -15.97 15.25
N GLU A 267 -2.51 -17.01 14.63
CA GLU A 267 -3.89 -17.46 14.88
C GLU A 267 -4.12 -17.83 16.35
N VAL A 268 -3.22 -18.61 16.95
CA VAL A 268 -3.29 -18.97 18.38
C VAL A 268 -3.21 -17.71 19.26
N GLY A 269 -2.36 -16.75 18.89
CA GLY A 269 -2.26 -15.47 19.59
C GLY A 269 -3.54 -14.64 19.50
N LEU A 270 -4.19 -14.61 18.35
CA LEU A 270 -5.45 -13.89 18.15
C LEU A 270 -6.61 -14.54 18.91
N GLU A 271 -6.71 -15.87 18.93
CA GLU A 271 -7.77 -16.59 19.63
C GLU A 271 -7.73 -16.33 21.14
N LYS A 272 -6.53 -16.42 21.74
CA LYS A 272 -6.33 -16.08 23.16
C LYS A 272 -6.81 -14.66 23.49
N ARG A 273 -6.65 -13.70 22.57
CA ARG A 273 -7.13 -12.32 22.77
C ARG A 273 -8.64 -12.23 22.66
N LYS A 274 -9.28 -12.99 21.77
CA LYS A 274 -10.75 -13.05 21.70
C LYS A 274 -11.33 -13.58 23.00
N ASP A 275 -10.78 -14.68 23.52
CA ASP A 275 -11.20 -15.27 24.79
C ASP A 275 -11.06 -14.28 25.95
N LEU A 276 -9.92 -13.60 26.04
CA LEU A 276 -9.68 -12.61 27.10
C LEU A 276 -10.66 -11.44 27.01
N ASN A 277 -10.95 -10.94 25.80
CA ASN A 277 -11.92 -9.87 25.60
C ASN A 277 -13.33 -10.29 26.01
N GLN A 278 -13.74 -11.53 25.69
CA GLN A 278 -15.04 -12.07 26.12
C GLN A 278 -15.12 -12.19 27.65
N ILE A 279 -14.06 -12.65 28.31
CA ILE A 279 -13.98 -12.73 29.77
C ILE A 279 -14.09 -11.33 30.40
N LEU A 280 -13.39 -10.33 29.86
CA LEU A 280 -13.45 -8.94 30.34
C LEU A 280 -14.85 -8.35 30.20
N ILE A 281 -15.50 -8.54 29.05
CA ILE A 281 -16.88 -8.08 28.81
C ILE A 281 -17.85 -8.74 29.81
N SER A 282 -17.73 -10.06 30.01
CA SER A 282 -18.57 -10.81 30.95
C SER A 282 -18.40 -10.29 32.40
N ARG A 283 -17.16 -10.04 32.83
CA ARG A 283 -16.87 -9.45 34.14
C ARG A 283 -17.44 -8.04 34.28
N GLN A 284 -17.29 -7.21 33.24
CA GLN A 284 -17.81 -5.84 33.25
C GLN A 284 -19.34 -5.82 33.35
N ASN A 285 -20.03 -6.70 32.62
CA ASN A 285 -21.48 -6.87 32.71
C ASN A 285 -21.92 -7.35 34.11
N THR A 286 -21.15 -8.27 34.71
CA THR A 286 -21.42 -8.75 36.08
C THR A 286 -21.29 -7.62 37.10
N LEU A 287 -20.22 -6.81 37.01
CA LEU A 287 -20.02 -5.66 37.89
C LEU A 287 -21.10 -4.60 37.69
N TYR A 288 -21.46 -4.31 36.44
CA TYR A 288 -22.54 -3.37 36.12
C TYR A 288 -23.88 -3.82 36.72
N ASN A 289 -24.22 -5.11 36.59
CA ASN A 289 -25.43 -5.67 37.17
C ASN A 289 -25.41 -5.65 38.72
N ALA A 290 -24.26 -5.93 39.34
CA ALA A 290 -24.12 -5.85 40.80
C ALA A 290 -24.30 -4.41 41.33
N LEU A 291 -23.79 -3.41 40.60
CA LEU A 291 -23.96 -2.00 40.94
C LEU A 291 -25.43 -1.55 40.77
N GLN A 292 -26.11 -1.97 39.70
CA GLN A 292 -27.55 -1.72 39.49
C GLN A 292 -28.42 -2.34 40.59
N ILE A 293 -28.07 -3.52 41.11
CA ILE A 293 -28.76 -4.14 42.24
C ILE A 293 -28.55 -3.33 43.54
N SER A 294 -27.39 -2.69 43.71
CA SER A 294 -27.10 -1.84 44.88
C SER A 294 -27.82 -0.48 44.88
N GLU A 295 -28.36 -0.05 43.73
CA GLU A 295 -29.09 1.22 43.58
C GLU A 295 -30.63 1.07 43.66
N GLN A 296 -31.16 -0.11 44.01
CA GLN A 296 -32.60 -0.21 44.28
C GLN A 296 -32.98 0.62 45.53
N PRO A 297 -33.89 1.60 45.41
CA PRO A 297 -34.23 2.45 46.54
C PRO A 297 -35.02 1.64 47.57
N SER A 298 -34.44 1.42 48.75
CA SER A 298 -35.26 1.10 49.92
C SER A 298 -36.25 2.24 50.10
N LYS A 299 -37.55 1.91 50.04
CA LYS A 299 -38.64 2.85 50.33
C LYS A 299 -38.51 3.40 51.75
N GLN A 300 -37.75 4.48 51.91
CA GLN A 300 -37.83 5.48 52.98
C GLN A 300 -36.64 6.42 52.82
N ASP A 301 -36.79 7.44 51.99
CA ASP A 301 -36.89 8.82 52.47
C ASP A 301 -36.75 9.80 51.31
N THR A 302 -37.86 10.47 51.07
CA THR A 302 -38.05 11.54 50.12
C THR A 302 -37.13 12.71 50.50
N ILE A 303 -36.58 13.40 49.48
CA ILE A 303 -35.96 14.76 49.48
C ILE A 303 -34.42 14.83 49.30
N GLY A 304 -33.63 13.77 49.47
CA GLY A 304 -32.16 13.86 49.30
C GLY A 304 -31.55 13.60 47.90
N SER A 305 -32.28 12.97 46.97
CA SER A 305 -31.66 12.22 45.86
C SER A 305 -31.38 13.00 44.57
N MET A 306 -31.98 14.17 44.33
CA MET A 306 -31.77 14.88 43.05
C MET A 306 -30.43 15.62 42.92
N PHE A 307 -29.72 15.90 44.02
CA PHE A 307 -28.41 16.58 43.95
C PHE A 307 -27.23 15.62 43.74
N GLY A 308 -27.37 14.32 44.07
CA GLY A 308 -26.32 13.32 43.88
C GLY A 308 -26.16 12.87 42.42
N PHE A 309 -27.27 12.78 41.69
CA PHE A 309 -27.27 12.32 40.29
C PHE A 309 -26.59 13.29 39.33
N LEU A 310 -26.67 14.61 39.56
CA LEU A 310 -26.03 15.61 38.70
C LEU A 310 -24.50 15.66 38.90
N CYS A 311 -24.00 15.35 40.10
CA CYS A 311 -22.57 15.37 40.41
C CYS A 311 -21.81 14.14 39.84
N ILE A 312 -22.45 12.98 39.75
CA ILE A 312 -21.82 11.77 39.17
C ILE A 312 -21.85 11.82 37.64
N TYR A 313 -22.93 12.34 37.03
CA TYR A 313 -23.01 12.49 35.58
C TYR A 313 -22.01 13.53 35.03
N MET A 314 -21.71 14.59 35.80
CA MET A 314 -20.71 15.60 35.41
C MET A 314 -19.25 15.18 35.65
N ARG A 315 -18.99 14.22 36.55
CA ARG A 315 -17.62 13.76 36.85
C ARG A 315 -17.03 12.81 35.80
N ASN A 316 -17.89 12.11 35.04
CA ASN A 316 -17.48 11.20 33.97
C ASN A 316 -17.34 11.85 32.58
N ARG A 317 -17.52 13.17 32.45
CA ARG A 317 -17.36 13.91 31.18
C ARG A 317 -16.28 15.01 31.19
N HIS A 318 -15.28 14.92 32.06
CA HIS A 318 -14.07 15.74 31.90
C HIS A 318 -13.08 15.10 30.92
N VAL A 319 -13.43 15.20 29.64
CA VAL A 319 -12.44 15.44 28.58
C VAL A 319 -11.81 16.79 28.88
N SER A 320 -10.49 16.81 29.06
CA SER A 320 -9.70 18.05 29.18
C SER A 320 -9.76 18.83 27.87
N TYR A 321 -10.68 19.80 27.77
CA TYR A 321 -10.47 20.96 26.92
C TYR A 321 -9.95 22.11 27.79
N LYS A 322 -8.68 22.47 27.59
CA LYS A 322 -8.09 23.71 28.09
C LYS A 322 -8.87 24.89 27.50
N LEU A 323 -9.54 25.66 28.35
CA LEU A 323 -10.04 27.00 28.01
C LEU A 323 -9.41 28.02 28.95
N LYS A 324 -8.81 29.04 28.32
CA LYS A 324 -8.06 30.15 28.91
C LYS A 324 -8.89 30.93 29.91
N THR A 325 -8.18 31.45 30.89
CA THR A 325 -8.55 32.42 31.93
C THR A 325 -9.52 33.51 31.48
N ALA A 326 -10.55 33.75 32.28
CA ALA A 326 -11.49 34.86 32.18
C ALA A 326 -11.04 36.08 33.00
N SER A 327 -11.37 37.29 32.53
CA SER A 327 -12.05 38.35 33.30
C SER A 327 -12.42 39.53 32.38
N PRO A 328 -13.33 40.44 32.77
CA PRO A 328 -14.64 40.21 33.38
C PRO A 328 -15.79 40.90 32.58
N PHE A 329 -17.04 40.51 32.91
CA PHE A 329 -18.36 41.02 32.52
C PHE A 329 -18.54 42.57 32.51
N PRO A 330 -19.73 43.13 32.14
CA PRO A 330 -20.80 42.73 31.21
C PRO A 330 -21.24 43.88 30.27
N LYS A 331 -22.08 43.63 29.25
CA LYS A 331 -23.26 44.47 28.96
C LYS A 331 -24.19 43.85 27.91
N PHE A 332 -25.46 43.80 28.29
CA PHE A 332 -26.65 43.60 27.47
C PHE A 332 -26.69 44.54 26.25
N ILE A 333 -27.30 44.11 25.15
CA ILE A 333 -28.57 44.66 24.60
C ILE A 333 -28.93 43.93 23.29
N PHE A 334 -30.21 43.59 23.18
CA PHE A 334 -30.92 43.06 22.01
C PHE A 334 -30.77 43.96 20.75
N ARG A 335 -30.49 43.35 19.60
CA ARG A 335 -31.42 43.29 18.46
C ARG A 335 -30.95 42.32 17.39
#